data_AF-E8KFB6-F1
#
_entry.id   AF-E8KFB6-F1
#
_cell.length_a   1.000
_cell.length_b   1.000
_cell.length_c   1.000
_cell.angle_alpha   90.00
_cell.angle_beta   90.00
_cell.angle_gamma   90.00
#
_symmetry.space_group_name_H-M   'P 1'
#
loop_
_entity.id
_entity.type
_entity.pdbx_description
1 polymer ?
#
loop_
_entity_poly.entity_id
_entity_poly.type
_entity_poly.pdbx_seq_one_letter_code
_entity_poly.pdbx_strand_id
1 'polypeptide(L)'
;MLHCFFILLNTLPFAPEANKGLALLVFVAVLWLTEALHVTVTALLVPILSIALGLVKSKDALVAFADPTIFLFFGGFALATALHIQQLDRLIANKIMAMAKGKLSVAVIYLFAVTAFLSMWMSNTATAAMMLPLALGLLSNMDKEREHNTFAFVILGIAYSAGLGGMGTLVGSPPNAIAASQLGIGFAEWLMYGLPMVAILLPMALVVLYFNFRPKFSGSFEFHAEDIPMNRKRLITLGIFVVIALCWVFGQQVNSFISPLLGLSKNIGSFDSIVAMIAALALCASRVTTWNQLQEGTEWGVLFLFGGGLTLSYVLVIPVQVKLWRKV
;
A
#
# COMPACT_ATOMS: atom_id res chain seq x y z
N MET A 1 29.01 -6.40 7.94
CA MET A 1 28.23 -5.14 7.87
C MET A 1 28.92 -4.00 8.58
N LEU A 2 29.13 -4.04 9.91
CA LEU A 2 29.78 -2.96 10.65
C LEU A 2 31.21 -2.64 10.16
N HIS A 3 32.01 -3.67 9.86
CA HIS A 3 33.35 -3.51 9.27
C HIS A 3 33.30 -2.78 7.92
N CYS A 4 32.38 -3.16 7.02
CA CYS A 4 32.20 -2.48 5.74
C CYS A 4 31.82 -1.00 5.93
N PHE A 5 30.98 -0.71 6.92
CA PHE A 5 30.59 0.67 7.24
C PHE A 5 31.79 1.53 7.67
N PHE A 6 32.63 1.02 8.59
CA PHE A 6 33.84 1.75 9.01
C PHE A 6 34.90 1.88 7.91
N ILE A 7 35.01 0.87 7.04
CA ILE A 7 35.89 0.96 5.86
C ILE A 7 35.40 2.09 4.96
N LEU A 8 34.13 2.08 4.54
CA LEU A 8 33.55 3.11 3.67
C LEU A 8 33.66 4.52 4.27
N LEU A 9 33.52 4.66 5.58
CA LEU A 9 33.64 5.95 6.25
C LEU A 9 35.04 6.56 6.10
N ASN A 10 36.09 5.72 6.10
CA ASN A 10 37.49 6.17 6.13
C ASN A 10 38.21 6.09 4.77
N THR A 11 37.78 5.23 3.84
CA THR A 11 38.53 4.95 2.61
C THR A 11 37.98 5.61 1.35
N LEU A 12 36.79 6.22 1.40
CA LEU A 12 36.19 6.85 0.23
C LEU A 12 36.90 8.18 -0.13
N PRO A 13 37.11 8.50 -1.42
CA PRO A 13 37.88 9.67 -1.86
C PRO A 13 37.06 10.97 -1.93
N PHE A 14 35.92 11.07 -1.24
CA PHE A 14 35.06 12.25 -1.27
C PHE A 14 35.22 13.12 -0.03
N ALA A 15 34.49 14.24 0.02
CA ALA A 15 34.44 15.09 1.21
C ALA A 15 33.96 14.29 2.44
N PRO A 16 34.41 14.58 3.67
CA PRO A 16 34.07 13.79 4.86
C PRO A 16 32.56 13.60 5.08
N GLU A 17 31.74 14.62 4.82
CA GLU A 17 30.28 14.52 4.90
C GLU A 17 29.70 13.61 3.81
N ALA A 18 30.24 13.65 2.59
CA ALA A 18 29.82 12.78 1.50
C ALA A 18 30.18 11.31 1.79
N ASN A 19 31.37 11.05 2.35
CA ASN A 19 31.77 9.71 2.78
C ASN A 19 30.82 9.16 3.85
N LYS A 20 30.49 9.97 4.86
CA LYS A 20 29.55 9.59 5.92
C LYS A 20 28.16 9.29 5.35
N GLY A 21 27.64 10.12 4.45
CA GLY A 21 26.34 9.91 3.80
C GLY A 21 26.31 8.64 2.95
N LEU A 22 27.34 8.40 2.13
CA LEU A 22 27.45 7.19 1.30
C LEU A 22 27.64 5.92 2.15
N ALA A 23 28.45 5.97 3.21
CA ALA A 23 28.62 4.86 4.14
C ALA A 23 27.28 4.51 4.81
N LEU A 24 26.52 5.52 5.25
CA LEU A 24 25.17 5.34 5.81
C LEU A 24 24.22 4.70 4.79
N LEU A 25 24.18 5.21 3.56
CA LEU A 25 23.35 4.66 2.48
C LEU A 25 23.66 3.18 2.23
N VAL A 26 24.93 2.83 2.03
CA VAL A 26 25.32 1.43 1.77
C VAL A 26 25.00 0.55 2.97
N PHE A 27 25.23 1.02 4.19
CA PHE A 27 24.93 0.26 5.39
C PHE A 27 23.43 -0.01 5.56
N VAL A 28 22.59 1.01 5.39
CA VAL A 28 21.13 0.88 5.45
C VAL A 28 20.61 0.02 4.31
N ALA A 29 21.15 0.18 3.09
CA ALA A 29 20.77 -0.63 1.94
C ALA A 29 21.09 -2.12 2.17
N VAL A 30 22.27 -2.45 2.70
CA VAL A 30 22.61 -3.84 3.05
C VAL A 30 21.65 -4.36 4.11
N LEU A 31 21.37 -3.59 5.18
CA LEU A 31 20.45 -4.03 6.23
C LEU A 31 19.02 -4.28 5.74
N TRP A 32 18.49 -3.44 4.84
CA TRP A 32 17.16 -3.65 4.25
C TRP A 32 17.14 -4.80 3.26
N LEU A 33 18.17 -4.98 2.43
CA LEU A 33 18.21 -6.06 1.43
C LEU A 33 18.42 -7.43 2.07
N THR A 34 19.24 -7.52 3.12
CA THR A 34 19.47 -8.80 3.82
C THR A 34 18.47 -9.07 4.93
N GLU A 35 17.63 -8.08 5.29
CA GLU A 35 16.71 -8.12 6.44
C GLU A 35 17.37 -8.65 7.72
N ALA A 36 18.65 -8.32 7.93
CA ALA A 36 19.40 -8.81 9.09
C ALA A 36 18.91 -8.22 10.42
N LEU A 37 18.26 -7.05 10.33
CA LEU A 37 17.38 -6.49 11.34
C LEU A 37 16.00 -6.31 10.70
N HIS A 38 14.95 -6.37 11.53
CA HIS A 38 13.59 -6.06 11.06
C HIS A 38 13.56 -4.70 10.34
N VAL A 39 12.88 -4.63 9.20
CA VAL A 39 12.91 -3.47 8.28
C VAL A 39 12.61 -2.14 8.99
N THR A 40 11.67 -2.16 9.93
CA THR A 40 11.32 -1.03 10.80
C THR A 40 12.42 -0.65 11.80
N VAL A 41 13.14 -1.62 12.37
CA VAL A 41 14.27 -1.35 13.27
C VAL A 41 15.38 -0.65 12.49
N THR A 42 15.66 -1.13 11.28
CA THR A 42 16.60 -0.46 10.36
C THR A 42 16.15 0.96 10.04
N ALA A 43 14.85 1.20 9.83
CA ALA A 43 14.31 2.53 9.58
C ALA A 43 14.47 3.49 10.78
N LEU A 44 14.25 3.01 12.00
CA LEU A 44 14.48 3.79 13.23
C LEU A 44 15.96 4.03 13.52
N LEU A 45 16.84 3.17 13.01
CA LEU A 45 18.29 3.33 13.11
C LEU A 45 18.79 4.49 12.23
N VAL A 46 18.13 4.78 11.10
CA VAL A 46 18.51 5.86 10.17
C VAL A 46 18.67 7.23 10.87
N PRO A 47 17.65 7.79 11.54
CA PRO A 47 17.80 9.09 12.20
C PRO A 47 18.88 9.07 13.29
N ILE A 48 19.01 7.98 14.05
CA ILE A 48 20.01 7.84 15.12
C ILE A 48 21.43 7.91 14.54
N LEU A 49 21.71 7.12 13.50
CA LEU A 49 23.02 7.12 12.84
C LEU A 49 23.29 8.45 12.12
N SER A 50 22.28 9.05 11.52
CA SER A 50 22.43 10.34 10.83
C SER A 50 22.84 11.46 11.80
N ILE A 51 22.27 11.45 13.00
CA ILE A 51 22.65 12.37 14.09
C ILE A 51 24.05 12.03 14.62
N ALA A 52 24.34 10.74 14.88
CA ALA A 52 25.63 10.29 15.40
C ALA A 52 26.80 10.62 14.45
N LEU A 53 26.56 10.59 13.14
CA LEU A 53 27.51 10.99 12.11
C LEU A 53 27.66 12.51 11.96
N GLY A 54 26.77 13.30 12.58
CA GLY A 54 26.72 14.76 12.48
C GLY A 54 26.21 15.24 11.12
N LEU A 55 25.40 14.44 10.41
CA LEU A 55 24.87 14.80 9.10
C LEU A 55 23.65 15.72 9.19
N VAL A 56 22.86 15.59 10.24
CA VAL A 56 21.61 16.34 10.47
C VAL A 56 21.37 16.57 11.95
N LYS A 57 20.59 17.60 12.29
CA LYS A 57 20.14 17.86 13.67
C LYS A 57 18.98 16.93 14.04
N SER A 58 18.80 16.68 15.33
CA SER A 58 17.78 15.74 15.83
C SER A 58 16.35 16.10 15.40
N LYS A 59 16.00 17.39 15.39
CA LYS A 59 14.69 17.85 14.93
C LYS A 59 14.47 17.51 13.45
N ASP A 60 15.44 17.84 12.61
CA ASP A 60 15.33 17.65 11.15
C ASP A 60 15.26 16.16 10.79
N ALA A 61 15.99 15.31 11.52
CA ALA A 61 15.93 13.85 11.35
C ALA A 61 14.56 13.26 11.73
N LEU A 62 13.90 13.79 12.78
CA LEU A 62 12.63 13.25 13.27
C LEU A 62 11.40 13.83 12.55
N VAL A 63 11.49 15.04 11.99
CA VAL A 63 10.37 15.68 11.26
C VAL A 63 9.91 14.82 10.08
N ALA A 64 10.80 14.07 9.44
CA ALA A 64 10.47 13.15 8.35
C ALA A 64 9.46 12.04 8.74
N PHE A 65 9.37 11.68 10.03
CA PHE A 65 8.38 10.72 10.53
C PHE A 65 6.97 11.32 10.68
N ALA A 66 6.84 12.64 10.53
CA ALA A 66 5.57 13.35 10.52
C ALA A 66 5.20 13.85 9.11
N ASP A 67 5.75 13.22 8.06
CA ASP A 67 5.39 13.54 6.68
C ASP A 67 3.89 13.29 6.43
N PRO A 68 3.18 14.19 5.72
CA PRO A 68 1.75 14.04 5.46
C PRO A 68 1.38 12.70 4.80
N THR A 69 2.27 12.13 3.99
CA THR A 69 2.03 10.84 3.31
C THR A 69 1.88 9.69 4.31
N ILE A 70 2.55 9.77 5.46
CA ILE A 70 2.43 8.80 6.56
C ILE A 70 1.00 8.83 7.12
N PHE A 71 0.44 10.03 7.31
CA PHE A 71 -0.94 10.19 7.79
C PHE A 71 -1.99 9.80 6.73
N LEU A 72 -1.68 9.98 5.44
CA LEU A 72 -2.49 9.47 4.34
C LEU A 72 -2.61 7.93 4.43
N PHE A 73 -1.48 7.24 4.62
CA PHE A 73 -1.45 5.80 4.80
C PHE A 73 -2.16 5.32 6.05
N PHE A 74 -1.96 6.03 7.17
CA PHE A 74 -2.68 5.73 8.40
C PHE A 74 -4.20 5.74 8.20
N GLY A 75 -4.75 6.78 7.57
CA GLY A 75 -6.19 6.82 7.26
C GLY A 75 -6.62 5.74 6.26
N GLY A 76 -5.75 5.40 5.31
CA GLY A 76 -5.93 4.25 4.42
C GLY A 76 -6.03 2.91 5.15
N PHE A 77 -5.10 2.62 6.06
CA PHE A 77 -5.17 1.44 6.92
C PHE A 77 -6.41 1.43 7.81
N ALA A 78 -6.80 2.59 8.34
CA ALA A 78 -8.03 2.70 9.13
C ALA A 78 -9.28 2.35 8.31
N LEU A 79 -9.37 2.84 7.07
CA LEU A 79 -10.45 2.49 6.14
C LEU A 79 -10.45 1.00 5.78
N ALA A 80 -9.29 0.46 5.42
CA ALA A 80 -9.12 -0.96 5.09
C ALA A 80 -9.56 -1.85 6.26
N THR A 81 -9.12 -1.50 7.47
CA THR A 81 -9.47 -2.20 8.71
C THR A 81 -10.97 -2.16 8.98
N ALA A 82 -11.61 -1.00 8.77
CA ALA A 82 -13.05 -0.87 8.94
C ALA A 82 -13.84 -1.72 7.93
N LEU A 83 -13.42 -1.74 6.66
CA LEU A 83 -14.02 -2.60 5.63
C LEU A 83 -13.92 -4.08 6.03
N HIS A 84 -12.76 -4.50 6.52
CA HIS A 84 -12.49 -5.87 6.92
C HIS A 84 -13.31 -6.30 8.15
N ILE A 85 -13.31 -5.50 9.22
CA ILE A 85 -14.06 -5.78 10.45
C ILE A 85 -15.56 -5.86 10.18
N GLN A 86 -16.05 -5.00 9.29
CA GLN A 86 -17.47 -5.00 8.89
C GLN A 86 -17.78 -6.08 7.86
N GLN A 87 -16.79 -6.86 7.40
CA GLN A 87 -16.89 -7.92 6.38
C GLN A 87 -17.44 -7.40 5.04
N LEU A 88 -17.21 -6.12 4.75
CA LEU A 88 -17.63 -5.51 3.50
C LEU A 88 -16.81 -6.02 2.32
N ASP A 89 -15.53 -6.28 2.55
CA ASP A 89 -14.62 -6.96 1.63
C ASP A 89 -15.18 -8.33 1.17
N ARG A 90 -15.63 -9.16 2.11
CA ARG A 90 -16.28 -10.46 1.83
C ARG A 90 -17.64 -10.30 1.15
N LEU A 91 -18.45 -9.33 1.58
CA LEU A 91 -19.75 -9.07 0.96
C LEU A 91 -19.59 -8.68 -0.51
N ILE A 92 -18.65 -7.78 -0.82
CA ILE A 92 -18.33 -7.36 -2.18
C ILE A 92 -17.86 -8.57 -3.00
N ALA A 93 -16.93 -9.37 -2.47
CA ALA A 93 -16.45 -10.57 -3.14
C ALA A 93 -17.56 -11.57 -3.43
N ASN A 94 -18.38 -11.92 -2.43
CA ASN A 94 -19.49 -12.86 -2.58
C ASN A 94 -20.50 -12.38 -3.62
N LYS A 95 -20.85 -11.10 -3.60
CA LYS A 95 -21.82 -10.54 -4.54
C LYS A 95 -21.32 -10.57 -5.99
N ILE A 96 -20.03 -10.29 -6.21
CA ILE A 96 -19.44 -10.34 -7.54
C ILE A 96 -19.27 -11.79 -8.01
N MET A 97 -18.85 -12.69 -7.13
CA MET A 97 -18.74 -14.11 -7.44
C MET A 97 -20.08 -14.78 -7.77
N ALA A 98 -21.16 -14.40 -7.10
CA ALA A 98 -22.51 -14.87 -7.41
C ALA A 98 -22.95 -14.52 -8.84
N MET A 99 -22.40 -13.46 -9.46
CA MET A 99 -22.68 -13.11 -10.85
C MET A 99 -22.07 -14.08 -11.87
N ALA A 100 -21.16 -14.97 -11.46
CA ALA A 100 -20.55 -15.95 -12.35
C ALA A 100 -21.53 -17.05 -12.80
N LYS A 101 -22.71 -17.18 -12.17
CA LYS A 101 -23.80 -18.10 -12.53
C LYS A 101 -23.31 -19.54 -12.81
N GLY A 102 -22.39 -20.03 -11.98
CA GLY A 102 -21.87 -21.39 -12.01
C GLY A 102 -20.84 -21.71 -13.10
N LYS A 103 -20.38 -20.73 -13.89
CA LYS A 103 -19.31 -20.93 -14.88
C LYS A 103 -17.94 -20.70 -14.26
N LEU A 104 -17.12 -21.75 -14.14
CA LEU A 104 -15.80 -21.70 -13.51
C LEU A 104 -14.85 -20.68 -14.18
N SER A 105 -14.80 -20.64 -15.52
CA SER A 105 -13.94 -19.69 -16.24
C SER A 105 -14.26 -18.23 -15.94
N VAL A 106 -15.55 -17.88 -15.87
CA VAL A 106 -16.02 -16.53 -15.51
C VAL A 106 -15.74 -16.24 -14.04
N ALA A 107 -15.97 -17.21 -13.17
CA ALA A 107 -15.71 -17.09 -11.74
C ALA A 107 -14.23 -16.78 -11.45
N VAL A 108 -13.30 -17.42 -12.16
CA VAL A 108 -11.87 -17.17 -12.02
C VAL A 108 -11.48 -15.76 -12.50
N ILE A 109 -12.05 -15.27 -13.61
CA ILE A 109 -11.82 -13.90 -14.07
C ILE A 109 -12.33 -12.88 -13.03
N TYR A 110 -13.53 -13.12 -12.48
CA TYR A 110 -14.08 -12.28 -11.43
C TYR A 110 -13.24 -12.34 -10.16
N LEU A 111 -12.75 -13.52 -9.78
CA LEU A 111 -11.86 -13.67 -8.64
C LEU A 111 -10.62 -12.77 -8.79
N PHE A 112 -9.96 -12.78 -9.95
CA PHE A 112 -8.81 -11.91 -10.22
C PHE A 112 -9.17 -10.43 -10.22
N ALA A 113 -10.27 -10.05 -10.88
CA ALA A 113 -10.72 -8.66 -10.94
C ALA A 113 -11.06 -8.10 -9.56
N VAL A 114 -11.78 -8.87 -8.73
CA VAL A 114 -12.12 -8.46 -7.36
C VAL A 114 -10.87 -8.44 -6.49
N THR A 115 -9.96 -9.40 -6.66
CA THR A 115 -8.69 -9.40 -5.91
C THR A 115 -7.92 -8.12 -6.20
N ALA A 116 -7.77 -7.74 -7.47
CA ALA A 116 -7.08 -6.52 -7.83
C ALA A 116 -7.81 -5.27 -7.29
N PHE A 117 -9.14 -5.23 -7.40
CA PHE A 117 -9.96 -4.12 -6.91
C PHE A 117 -9.87 -3.95 -5.38
N LEU A 118 -9.97 -5.02 -4.59
CA LEU A 118 -9.86 -4.92 -3.13
C LEU A 118 -8.44 -4.55 -2.70
N SER A 119 -7.42 -5.02 -3.42
CA SER A 119 -6.02 -4.69 -3.15
C SER A 119 -5.67 -3.23 -3.42
N MET A 120 -6.49 -2.49 -4.16
CA MET A 120 -6.35 -1.04 -4.31
C MET A 120 -6.59 -0.29 -2.99
N TRP A 121 -7.28 -0.90 -2.02
CA TRP A 121 -7.68 -0.22 -0.78
C TRP A 121 -7.17 -0.94 0.46
N MET A 122 -6.86 -2.22 0.34
CA MET A 122 -6.35 -3.08 1.40
C MET A 122 -4.90 -3.46 1.12
N SER A 123 -4.23 -4.08 2.10
CA SER A 123 -2.88 -4.60 1.85
C SER A 123 -2.91 -5.84 0.95
N ASN A 124 -1.96 -5.94 0.04
CA ASN A 124 -1.83 -7.06 -0.90
C ASN A 124 -1.87 -8.43 -0.18
N THR A 125 -1.17 -8.53 0.95
CA THR A 125 -1.12 -9.75 1.77
C THR A 125 -2.47 -10.09 2.37
N ALA A 126 -3.20 -9.11 2.92
CA ALA A 126 -4.52 -9.33 3.49
C ALA A 126 -5.54 -9.73 2.39
N THR A 127 -5.50 -9.06 1.24
CA THR A 127 -6.39 -9.39 0.11
C THR A 127 -6.13 -10.80 -0.42
N ALA A 128 -4.85 -11.18 -0.61
CA ALA A 128 -4.52 -12.54 -1.04
C ALA A 128 -4.97 -13.60 -0.02
N ALA A 129 -4.72 -13.38 1.27
CA ALA A 129 -5.15 -14.28 2.34
C ALA A 129 -6.67 -14.43 2.41
N MET A 130 -7.43 -13.34 2.20
CA MET A 130 -8.89 -13.34 2.17
C MET A 130 -9.44 -14.09 0.95
N MET A 131 -8.80 -13.95 -0.21
CA MET A 131 -9.26 -14.57 -1.45
C MET A 131 -8.94 -16.06 -1.54
N LEU A 132 -7.91 -16.52 -0.82
CA LEU A 132 -7.48 -17.91 -0.87
C LEU A 132 -8.59 -18.90 -0.46
N PRO A 133 -9.33 -18.74 0.65
CA PRO A 133 -10.48 -19.59 0.96
C PRO A 133 -11.54 -19.62 -0.14
N LEU A 134 -11.83 -18.46 -0.76
CA LEU A 134 -12.80 -18.35 -1.86
C LEU A 134 -12.34 -19.13 -3.09
N ALA A 135 -11.04 -19.05 -3.40
CA ALA A 135 -10.39 -19.80 -4.47
C ALA A 135 -10.41 -21.31 -4.23
N LEU A 136 -10.14 -21.74 -2.99
CA LEU A 136 -10.20 -23.16 -2.62
C LEU A 136 -11.64 -23.68 -2.68
N GLY A 137 -12.62 -22.88 -2.27
CA GLY A 137 -14.04 -23.21 -2.46
C GLY A 137 -14.40 -23.38 -3.94
N LEU A 138 -13.92 -22.46 -4.80
CA LEU A 138 -14.10 -22.51 -6.26
C LEU A 138 -13.53 -23.78 -6.90
N LEU A 139 -12.42 -24.27 -6.37
CA LEU A 139 -11.69 -25.41 -6.91
C LEU A 139 -12.02 -26.73 -6.19
N SER A 140 -12.93 -26.72 -5.21
CA SER A 140 -13.20 -27.86 -4.32
C SER A 140 -13.65 -29.13 -5.03
N ASN A 141 -14.39 -28.99 -6.15
CA ASN A 141 -14.88 -30.12 -6.95
C ASN A 141 -13.86 -30.62 -7.99
N MET A 142 -12.65 -30.04 -8.04
CA MET A 142 -11.60 -30.43 -8.97
C MET A 142 -10.59 -31.37 -8.30
N ASP A 143 -10.14 -32.38 -9.03
CA ASP A 143 -9.04 -33.24 -8.60
C ASP A 143 -7.71 -32.49 -8.69
N LYS A 144 -7.12 -32.18 -7.53
CA LYS A 144 -5.89 -31.39 -7.41
C LYS A 144 -4.68 -32.01 -8.12
N GLU A 145 -4.60 -33.34 -8.19
CA GLU A 145 -3.46 -34.01 -8.83
C GLU A 145 -3.60 -33.99 -10.35
N ARG A 146 -4.82 -34.19 -10.85
CA ARG A 146 -5.09 -34.18 -12.30
C ARG A 146 -5.14 -32.77 -12.89
N GLU A 147 -5.63 -31.80 -12.13
CA GLU A 147 -5.86 -30.42 -12.56
C GLU A 147 -4.89 -29.43 -11.88
N HIS A 148 -3.68 -29.89 -11.55
CA HIS A 148 -2.64 -29.10 -10.89
C HIS A 148 -2.42 -27.73 -11.55
N ASN A 149 -2.38 -27.69 -12.88
CA ASN A 149 -2.18 -26.45 -13.63
C ASN A 149 -3.30 -25.43 -13.41
N THR A 150 -4.55 -25.88 -13.29
CA THR A 150 -5.70 -25.01 -13.03
C THR A 150 -5.61 -24.45 -11.60
N PHE A 151 -5.24 -25.28 -10.63
CA PHE A 151 -4.96 -24.83 -9.26
C PHE A 151 -3.83 -23.79 -9.23
N ALA A 152 -2.68 -24.09 -9.83
CA ALA A 152 -1.52 -23.19 -9.87
C ALA A 152 -1.88 -21.86 -10.53
N PHE A 153 -2.60 -21.89 -11.66
CA PHE A 153 -3.08 -20.71 -12.36
C PHE A 153 -3.95 -19.81 -11.48
N VAL A 154 -4.91 -20.38 -10.74
CA VAL A 154 -5.81 -19.59 -9.88
C VAL A 154 -5.07 -19.02 -8.68
N ILE A 155 -4.26 -19.83 -7.97
CA ILE A 155 -3.55 -19.36 -6.77
C ILE A 155 -2.50 -18.30 -7.12
N LEU A 156 -1.70 -18.52 -8.17
CA LEU A 156 -0.74 -17.51 -8.64
C LEU A 156 -1.46 -16.29 -9.21
N GLY A 157 -2.57 -16.50 -9.93
CA GLY A 157 -3.36 -15.41 -10.47
C GLY A 157 -3.88 -14.48 -9.37
N ILE A 158 -4.27 -14.99 -8.20
CA ILE A 158 -4.63 -14.18 -7.03
C ILE A 158 -3.42 -13.42 -6.51
N ALA A 159 -2.27 -14.07 -6.35
CA ALA A 159 -1.05 -13.42 -5.88
C ALA A 159 -0.63 -12.26 -6.79
N TYR A 160 -0.62 -12.47 -8.11
CA TYR A 160 -0.36 -11.41 -9.08
C TYR A 160 -1.45 -10.34 -9.09
N SER A 161 -2.73 -10.72 -8.99
CA SER A 161 -3.83 -9.76 -8.97
C SER A 161 -3.78 -8.85 -7.74
N ALA A 162 -3.45 -9.40 -6.57
CA ALA A 162 -3.26 -8.60 -5.35
C ALA A 162 -2.06 -7.65 -5.51
N GLY A 163 -0.89 -8.19 -5.90
CA GLY A 163 0.31 -7.37 -6.10
C GLY A 163 0.14 -6.25 -7.12
N LEU A 164 -0.43 -6.57 -8.30
CA LEU A 164 -0.67 -5.60 -9.35
C LEU A 164 -1.81 -4.63 -8.99
N GLY A 165 -2.88 -5.12 -8.38
CA GLY A 165 -4.01 -4.28 -7.93
C GLY A 165 -3.59 -3.20 -6.95
N GLY A 166 -2.69 -3.51 -6.02
CA GLY A 166 -2.14 -2.55 -5.06
C GLY A 166 -1.38 -1.38 -5.68
N MET A 167 -0.95 -1.47 -6.95
CA MET A 167 -0.35 -0.33 -7.66
C MET A 167 -1.38 0.72 -8.11
N GLY A 168 -2.67 0.36 -8.15
CA GLY A 168 -3.72 1.19 -8.71
C GLY A 168 -3.95 2.52 -7.97
N THR A 169 -3.71 2.56 -6.66
CA THR A 169 -3.92 3.75 -5.83
C THR A 169 -2.72 4.03 -4.94
N LEU A 170 -2.67 5.24 -4.40
CA LEU A 170 -1.60 5.68 -3.50
C LEU A 170 -1.55 4.84 -2.21
N VAL A 171 -2.71 4.38 -1.71
CA VAL A 171 -2.85 3.65 -0.43
C VAL A 171 -2.59 2.14 -0.56
N GLY A 172 -2.73 1.57 -1.76
CA GLY A 172 -2.68 0.12 -1.95
C GLY A 172 -1.33 -0.53 -1.61
N SER A 173 -0.20 0.16 -1.78
CA SER A 173 1.11 -0.40 -1.45
C SER A 173 2.13 0.65 -0.98
N PRO A 174 3.06 0.28 -0.06
CA PRO A 174 4.04 1.22 0.46
C PRO A 174 4.95 1.91 -0.59
N PRO A 175 5.43 1.21 -1.65
CA PRO A 175 6.25 1.85 -2.68
C PRO A 175 5.56 3.05 -3.35
N ASN A 176 4.24 3.00 -3.53
CA ASN A 176 3.46 4.09 -4.11
C ASN A 176 3.52 5.34 -3.24
N ALA A 177 3.44 5.18 -1.91
CA ALA A 177 3.59 6.26 -0.94
C ALA A 177 4.93 6.95 -1.06
N ILE A 178 6.00 6.15 -1.08
CA ILE A 178 7.38 6.66 -1.11
C ILE A 178 7.57 7.46 -2.40
N ALA A 179 7.16 6.88 -3.53
CA ALA A 179 7.22 7.56 -4.81
C ALA A 179 6.38 8.85 -4.80
N ALA A 180 5.16 8.82 -4.27
CA ALA A 180 4.28 9.98 -4.20
C ALA A 180 4.86 11.11 -3.34
N SER A 181 5.41 10.77 -2.16
CA SER A 181 6.07 11.71 -1.26
C SER A 181 7.30 12.35 -1.91
N GLN A 182 8.15 11.56 -2.58
CA GLN A 182 9.35 12.07 -3.25
C GLN A 182 9.04 12.92 -4.48
N LEU A 183 7.97 12.60 -5.22
CA LEU A 183 7.55 13.34 -6.41
C LEU A 183 6.61 14.52 -6.08
N GLY A 184 6.09 14.59 -4.85
CA GLY A 184 5.12 15.61 -4.43
C GLY A 184 3.75 15.48 -5.10
N ILE A 185 3.37 14.27 -5.52
CA ILE A 185 2.10 14.01 -6.23
C ILE A 185 1.00 13.54 -5.28
N GLY A 186 -0.23 13.98 -5.52
CA GLY A 186 -1.40 13.66 -4.71
C GLY A 186 -2.10 12.35 -5.11
N PHE A 187 -3.18 12.01 -4.41
CA PHE A 187 -3.94 10.77 -4.67
C PHE A 187 -4.53 10.73 -6.09
N ALA A 188 -5.22 11.79 -6.50
CA ALA A 188 -5.88 11.85 -7.82
C ALA A 188 -4.86 11.74 -8.96
N GLU A 189 -3.70 12.37 -8.80
CA GLU A 189 -2.62 12.31 -9.76
C GLU A 189 -2.02 10.91 -9.85
N TRP A 190 -1.74 10.26 -8.71
CA TRP A 190 -1.31 8.87 -8.71
C TRP A 190 -2.31 7.95 -9.40
N LEU A 191 -3.61 8.15 -9.16
CA LEU A 191 -4.68 7.34 -9.75
C LEU A 191 -4.65 7.37 -11.29
N MET A 192 -4.30 8.51 -11.89
CA MET A 192 -4.15 8.65 -13.34
C MET A 192 -2.98 7.84 -13.91
N TYR A 193 -1.95 7.53 -13.11
CA TYR A 193 -0.84 6.67 -13.51
C TYR A 193 -1.07 5.21 -13.14
N GLY A 194 -1.55 4.97 -11.92
CA GLY A 194 -1.74 3.64 -11.33
C GLY A 194 -2.82 2.83 -12.05
N LEU A 195 -4.00 3.41 -12.31
CA LEU A 195 -5.09 2.66 -12.94
C LEU A 195 -4.76 2.18 -14.36
N PRO A 196 -4.19 3.01 -15.27
CA PRO A 196 -3.75 2.51 -16.58
C PRO A 196 -2.70 1.41 -16.48
N MET A 197 -1.76 1.51 -15.54
CA MET A 197 -0.75 0.48 -15.32
C MET A 197 -1.39 -0.85 -14.90
N VAL A 198 -2.34 -0.84 -13.96
CA VAL A 198 -3.08 -2.06 -13.58
C VAL A 198 -3.87 -2.61 -14.77
N ALA A 199 -4.58 -1.74 -15.51
CA ALA A 199 -5.39 -2.14 -16.66
C ALA A 199 -4.58 -2.80 -17.79
N ILE A 200 -3.28 -2.50 -17.90
CA ILE A 200 -2.39 -3.11 -18.89
C ILE A 200 -1.66 -4.33 -18.31
N LEU A 201 -1.04 -4.18 -17.14
CA LEU A 201 -0.17 -5.21 -16.56
C LEU A 201 -0.95 -6.42 -16.04
N LEU A 202 -2.14 -6.22 -15.49
CA LEU A 202 -2.95 -7.32 -14.96
C LEU A 202 -3.40 -8.28 -16.09
N PRO A 203 -4.04 -7.83 -17.19
CA PRO A 203 -4.34 -8.72 -18.30
C PRO A 203 -3.10 -9.37 -18.89
N MET A 204 -1.99 -8.62 -19.03
CA MET A 204 -0.72 -9.17 -19.53
C MET A 204 -0.21 -10.32 -18.65
N ALA A 205 -0.19 -10.13 -17.32
CA ALA A 205 0.23 -11.16 -16.38
C ALA A 205 -0.68 -12.39 -16.46
N LEU A 206 -2.01 -12.19 -16.51
CA LEU A 206 -2.97 -13.28 -16.63
C LEU A 206 -2.83 -14.05 -17.95
N VAL A 207 -2.54 -13.36 -19.06
CA VAL A 207 -2.28 -13.99 -20.36
C VAL A 207 -1.00 -14.84 -20.30
N VAL A 208 0.07 -14.33 -19.70
CA VAL A 208 1.32 -15.09 -19.51
C VAL A 208 1.07 -16.34 -18.66
N LEU A 209 0.35 -16.20 -17.54
CA LEU A 209 -0.04 -17.33 -16.69
C LEU A 209 -0.91 -18.34 -17.47
N TYR A 210 -1.86 -17.85 -18.27
CA TYR A 210 -2.75 -18.70 -19.05
C TYR A 210 -1.96 -19.55 -20.06
N PHE A 211 -0.98 -18.97 -20.75
CA PHE A 211 -0.16 -19.70 -21.72
C PHE A 211 0.81 -20.69 -21.07
N ASN A 212 1.33 -20.37 -19.88
CA ASN A 212 2.26 -21.23 -19.15
C ASN A 212 1.54 -22.46 -18.58
N PHE A 213 0.42 -22.25 -17.89
CA PHE A 213 -0.29 -23.33 -17.20
C PHE A 213 -1.35 -24.02 -18.07
N ARG A 214 -1.93 -23.32 -19.06
CA ARG A 214 -3.02 -23.82 -19.92
C ARG A 214 -4.16 -24.45 -19.09
N PRO A 215 -4.80 -23.66 -18.21
CA PRO A 215 -5.81 -24.17 -17.27
C PRO A 215 -7.02 -24.74 -18.02
N LYS A 216 -7.60 -25.83 -17.49
CA LYS A 216 -8.82 -26.42 -18.02
C LYS A 216 -9.99 -26.07 -17.11
N PHE A 217 -10.91 -25.28 -17.64
CA PHE A 217 -12.12 -24.91 -16.92
C PHE A 217 -13.27 -25.86 -17.28
N SER A 218 -13.11 -27.14 -16.96
CA SER A 218 -14.18 -28.14 -17.11
C SER A 218 -14.92 -28.31 -15.79
N GLY A 219 -16.16 -27.84 -15.72
CA GLY A 219 -17.03 -28.06 -14.57
C GLY A 219 -18.03 -26.93 -14.33
N SER A 220 -19.16 -27.31 -13.72
CA SER A 220 -20.08 -26.37 -13.08
C SER A 220 -19.65 -26.14 -11.64
N PHE A 221 -19.76 -24.90 -11.19
CA PHE A 221 -19.45 -24.49 -9.84
C PHE A 221 -20.73 -24.22 -9.05
N GLU A 222 -20.86 -24.80 -7.86
CA GLU A 222 -21.87 -24.39 -6.88
C GLU A 222 -21.23 -23.41 -5.90
N PHE A 223 -21.49 -22.11 -6.10
CA PHE A 223 -21.05 -21.08 -5.17
C PHE A 223 -22.01 -21.02 -3.98
N HIS A 224 -21.57 -21.47 -2.82
CA HIS A 224 -22.25 -21.16 -1.57
C HIS A 224 -21.76 -19.79 -1.09
N ALA A 225 -22.46 -18.74 -1.50
CA ALA A 225 -22.22 -17.41 -0.98
C ALA A 225 -22.48 -17.41 0.54
N GLU A 226 -21.54 -16.92 1.34
CA GLU A 226 -21.83 -16.65 2.75
C GLU A 226 -22.95 -15.61 2.82
N ASP A 227 -24.00 -15.89 3.61
CA ASP A 227 -25.09 -14.94 3.84
C ASP A 227 -24.66 -13.86 4.83
N ILE A 228 -24.25 -12.72 4.29
CA ILE A 228 -23.76 -11.57 5.03
C ILE A 228 -24.81 -10.46 4.90
N PRO A 229 -25.73 -10.30 5.88
CA PRO A 229 -26.84 -9.35 5.75
C PRO A 229 -26.36 -7.90 5.84
N MET A 230 -26.93 -7.00 5.02
CA MET A 230 -26.59 -5.58 5.12
C MET A 230 -27.16 -5.01 6.41
N ASN A 231 -26.30 -4.50 7.29
CA ASN A 231 -26.69 -3.85 8.55
C ASN A 231 -26.35 -2.35 8.52
N ARG A 232 -26.86 -1.59 9.52
CA ARG A 232 -26.63 -0.15 9.60
C ARG A 232 -25.14 0.21 9.68
N LYS A 233 -24.32 -0.57 10.40
CA LYS A 233 -22.88 -0.30 10.56
C LYS A 233 -22.10 -0.51 9.25
N ARG A 234 -22.41 -1.57 8.50
CA ARG A 234 -21.90 -1.85 7.16
C ARG A 234 -22.26 -0.74 6.19
N LEU A 235 -23.52 -0.28 6.21
CA LEU A 235 -23.95 0.83 5.35
C LEU A 235 -23.23 2.14 5.68
N ILE A 236 -23.08 2.47 6.97
CA ILE A 236 -22.32 3.67 7.39
C ILE A 236 -20.85 3.55 6.96
N THR A 237 -20.22 2.40 7.15
CA THR A 237 -18.82 2.18 6.77
C THR A 237 -18.62 2.32 5.26
N LEU A 238 -19.52 1.74 4.46
CA LEU A 238 -19.52 1.90 3.01
C LEU A 238 -19.74 3.36 2.61
N GLY A 239 -20.64 4.07 3.29
CA GLY A 239 -20.88 5.49 3.05
C GLY A 239 -19.65 6.36 3.34
N ILE A 240 -18.98 6.14 4.48
CA ILE A 240 -17.72 6.81 4.82
C ILE A 240 -16.66 6.51 3.76
N PHE A 241 -16.49 5.24 3.39
CA PHE A 241 -15.52 4.84 2.38
C PHE A 241 -15.77 5.53 1.03
N VAL A 242 -17.01 5.55 0.53
CA VAL A 242 -17.36 6.20 -0.74
C VAL A 242 -17.13 7.70 -0.67
N VAL A 243 -17.53 8.36 0.43
CA VAL A 243 -17.30 9.80 0.60
C VAL A 243 -15.81 10.12 0.60
N ILE A 244 -14.99 9.36 1.33
CA ILE A 244 -13.55 9.59 1.39
C ILE A 244 -12.88 9.31 0.03
N ALA A 245 -13.25 8.22 -0.65
CA ALA A 245 -12.75 7.94 -1.99
C ALA A 245 -13.09 9.06 -2.99
N LEU A 246 -14.31 9.60 -2.95
CA LEU A 246 -14.70 10.74 -3.77
C LEU A 246 -13.92 12.01 -3.39
N CYS A 247 -13.70 12.26 -2.09
CA CYS A 247 -12.87 13.38 -1.64
C CYS A 247 -11.42 13.26 -2.13
N TRP A 248 -10.85 12.06 -2.22
CA TRP A 248 -9.51 11.86 -2.78
C TRP A 248 -9.47 12.00 -4.31
N VAL A 249 -10.48 11.46 -5.01
CA VAL A 249 -10.57 11.57 -6.49
C VAL A 249 -10.76 13.02 -6.92
N PHE A 250 -11.61 13.76 -6.22
CA PHE A 250 -11.91 15.17 -6.50
C PHE A 250 -11.20 16.13 -5.54
N GLY A 251 -10.06 15.70 -4.98
CA GLY A 251 -9.39 16.43 -3.88
C GLY A 251 -9.09 17.87 -4.21
N GLN A 252 -8.65 18.17 -5.44
CA GLN A 252 -8.37 19.54 -5.86
C GLN A 252 -9.65 20.41 -5.89
N GLN A 253 -10.74 19.90 -6.47
CA GLN A 253 -12.01 20.61 -6.57
C GLN A 253 -12.61 20.81 -5.17
N VAL A 254 -12.64 19.75 -4.35
CA VAL A 254 -13.17 19.79 -2.98
C VAL A 254 -12.36 20.76 -2.11
N ASN A 255 -11.04 20.71 -2.16
CA ASN A 255 -10.16 21.61 -1.40
C ASN A 255 -10.37 23.09 -1.80
N SER A 256 -10.50 23.35 -3.11
CA SER A 256 -10.75 24.72 -3.61
C SER A 256 -12.12 25.27 -3.22
N PHE A 257 -13.11 24.39 -2.99
CA PHE A 257 -14.44 24.78 -2.56
C PHE A 257 -14.53 24.96 -1.03
N ILE A 258 -13.90 24.08 -0.26
CA ILE A 258 -13.95 24.10 1.21
C ILE A 258 -13.04 25.18 1.81
N SER A 259 -11.88 25.43 1.23
CA SER A 259 -10.90 26.37 1.81
C SER A 259 -11.47 27.79 1.99
N PRO A 260 -12.15 28.39 0.99
CA PRO A 260 -12.81 29.68 1.17
C PRO A 260 -13.96 29.64 2.18
N LEU A 261 -14.72 28.53 2.23
CA LEU A 261 -15.84 28.35 3.17
C LEU A 261 -15.37 28.35 4.63
N LEU A 262 -14.16 27.85 4.89
CA LEU A 262 -13.51 27.87 6.21
C LEU A 262 -12.80 29.20 6.52
N GLY A 263 -12.85 30.18 5.62
CA GLY A 263 -12.17 31.46 5.78
C GLY A 263 -10.65 31.39 5.58
N LEU A 264 -10.14 30.34 4.90
CA LEU A 264 -8.71 30.19 4.62
C LEU A 264 -8.32 31.00 3.39
N SER A 265 -7.21 31.74 3.48
CA SER A 265 -6.66 32.52 2.37
C SER A 265 -5.89 31.68 1.33
N LYS A 266 -5.55 30.45 1.69
CA LYS A 266 -4.88 29.48 0.82
C LYS A 266 -5.53 28.11 0.98
N ASN A 267 -5.43 27.31 -0.08
CA ASN A 267 -5.84 25.91 -0.03
C ASN A 267 -5.08 25.15 1.06
N ILE A 268 -5.76 24.17 1.64
CA ILE A 268 -5.18 23.30 2.65
C ILE A 268 -4.05 22.48 1.99
N GLY A 269 -2.84 22.56 2.56
CA GLY A 269 -1.70 21.73 2.13
C GLY A 269 -1.91 20.27 2.48
N SER A 270 -1.46 19.37 1.60
CA SER A 270 -1.60 17.91 1.77
C SER A 270 -3.03 17.48 2.13
N PHE A 271 -4.01 18.02 1.40
CA PHE A 271 -5.43 17.81 1.65
C PHE A 271 -5.82 16.34 1.76
N ASP A 272 -5.22 15.47 0.93
CA ASP A 272 -5.47 14.02 0.94
C ASP A 272 -5.19 13.39 2.31
N SER A 273 -4.11 13.82 2.97
CA SER A 273 -3.72 13.36 4.31
C SER A 273 -4.72 13.81 5.38
N ILE A 274 -5.25 15.02 5.27
CA ILE A 274 -6.25 15.55 6.20
C ILE A 274 -7.58 14.81 6.02
N VAL A 275 -7.98 14.55 4.78
CA VAL A 275 -9.14 13.68 4.47
C VAL A 275 -8.96 12.29 5.09
N ALA A 276 -7.75 11.72 5.00
CA ALA A 276 -7.44 10.41 5.59
C ALA A 276 -7.58 10.41 7.12
N MET A 277 -7.12 11.47 7.80
CA MET A 277 -7.28 11.62 9.25
C MET A 277 -8.75 11.80 9.64
N ILE A 278 -9.51 12.58 8.88
CA ILE A 278 -10.96 12.74 9.08
C ILE A 278 -11.66 11.39 8.93
N ALA A 279 -11.24 10.54 7.99
CA ALA A 279 -11.78 9.19 7.82
C ALA A 279 -11.63 8.36 9.10
N ALA A 280 -10.42 8.31 9.67
CA ALA A 280 -10.15 7.57 10.90
C ALA A 280 -11.02 8.07 12.08
N LEU A 281 -11.19 9.39 12.20
CA LEU A 281 -12.05 10.00 13.22
C LEU A 281 -13.53 9.68 12.98
N ALA A 282 -14.01 9.76 11.74
CA ALA A 282 -15.38 9.46 11.38
C ALA A 282 -15.76 7.99 11.65
N LEU A 283 -14.83 7.06 11.41
CA LEU A 283 -15.02 5.64 11.70
C LEU A 283 -15.17 5.38 13.22
N CYS A 284 -14.32 5.99 14.04
CA CYS A 284 -14.43 5.91 15.50
C CYS A 284 -15.71 6.59 16.02
N ALA A 285 -16.01 7.81 15.54
CA ALA A 285 -17.17 8.58 15.98
C ALA A 285 -18.51 7.90 15.63
N SER A 286 -18.57 7.23 14.48
CA SER A 286 -19.74 6.47 14.06
C SER A 286 -19.91 5.11 14.77
N ARG A 287 -18.94 4.72 15.62
CA ARG A 287 -18.92 3.45 16.37
C ARG A 287 -19.03 2.20 15.48
N VAL A 288 -18.56 2.32 14.24
CA VAL A 288 -18.41 1.18 13.33
C VAL A 288 -17.13 0.41 13.65
N THR A 289 -16.09 1.09 14.15
CA THR A 289 -14.86 0.47 14.68
C THR A 289 -14.48 1.10 16.02
N THR A 290 -13.67 0.39 16.81
CA THR A 290 -13.01 0.96 18.00
C THR A 290 -11.59 1.40 17.68
N TRP A 291 -11.01 2.28 18.51
CA TRP A 291 -9.60 2.67 18.35
C TRP A 291 -8.65 1.48 18.42
N ASN A 292 -8.86 0.56 19.36
CA ASN A 292 -8.01 -0.63 19.51
C ASN A 292 -8.01 -1.47 18.23
N GLN A 293 -9.19 -1.64 17.62
CA GLN A 293 -9.31 -2.34 16.35
C GLN A 293 -8.56 -1.63 15.21
N LEU A 294 -8.66 -0.30 15.10
CA LEU A 294 -7.89 0.46 14.13
C LEU A 294 -6.38 0.35 14.39
N GLN A 295 -5.97 0.40 15.65
CA GLN A 295 -4.57 0.28 16.05
C GLN A 295 -3.99 -1.08 15.69
N GLU A 296 -4.75 -2.17 15.91
CA GLU A 296 -4.36 -3.54 15.54
C GLU A 296 -4.26 -3.73 14.03
N GLY A 297 -5.17 -3.13 13.26
CA GLY A 297 -5.14 -3.19 11.79
C GLY A 297 -4.17 -2.21 11.13
N THR A 298 -3.52 -1.32 11.90
CA THR A 298 -2.55 -0.35 11.38
C THR A 298 -1.15 -0.97 11.35
N GLU A 299 -0.53 -0.97 10.18
CA GLU A 299 0.86 -1.41 9.97
C GLU A 299 1.86 -0.34 10.42
N TRP A 300 1.99 -0.12 11.73
CA TRP A 300 2.89 0.89 12.30
C TRP A 300 4.34 0.75 11.82
N GLY A 301 4.79 -0.49 11.63
CA GLY A 301 6.13 -0.78 11.13
C GLY A 301 6.40 -0.19 9.75
N VAL A 302 5.39 -0.13 8.89
CA VAL A 302 5.45 0.48 7.56
C VAL A 302 5.45 2.00 7.66
N LEU A 303 4.65 2.57 8.58
CA LEU A 303 4.63 4.02 8.82
C LEU A 303 6.00 4.54 9.28
N PHE A 304 6.66 3.82 10.20
CA PHE A 304 8.03 4.13 10.62
C PHE A 304 9.06 3.88 9.51
N LEU A 305 8.84 2.89 8.64
CA LEU A 305 9.70 2.66 7.48
C LEU A 305 9.74 3.88 6.55
N PHE A 306 8.58 4.51 6.30
CA PHE A 306 8.52 5.75 5.52
C PHE A 306 9.37 6.85 6.15
N GLY A 307 9.20 7.10 7.45
CA GLY A 307 9.98 8.13 8.15
C GLY A 307 11.49 7.90 8.05
N GLY A 308 11.94 6.64 8.21
CA GLY A 308 13.35 6.29 8.03
C GLY A 308 13.85 6.49 6.60
N GLY A 309 13.06 6.09 5.59
CA GLY A 309 13.40 6.30 4.17
C GLY A 309 13.46 7.78 3.77
N LEU A 310 12.50 8.58 4.24
CA LEU A 310 12.48 10.03 4.02
C LEU A 310 13.66 10.72 4.71
N THR A 311 14.02 10.28 5.92
CA THR A 311 15.22 10.76 6.62
C THR A 311 16.48 10.45 5.82
N LEU A 312 16.60 9.23 5.29
CA LEU A 312 17.75 8.85 4.46
C LEU A 312 17.84 9.71 3.20
N SER A 313 16.72 9.95 2.52
CA SER A 313 16.65 10.82 1.33
C SER A 313 17.14 12.24 1.66
N TYR A 314 16.61 12.84 2.74
CA TYR A 314 16.99 14.17 3.21
C TYR A 314 18.50 14.29 3.50
N VAL A 315 19.07 13.29 4.19
CA VAL A 315 20.49 13.21 4.54
C VAL A 315 21.39 13.07 3.31
N LEU A 316 20.90 12.52 2.20
CA LEU A 316 21.68 12.39 0.96
C LEU A 316 21.57 13.63 0.07
N VAL A 317 20.44 14.31 0.05
CA VAL A 317 20.25 15.49 -0.81
C VAL A 317 21.05 16.69 -0.32
N ILE A 318 21.05 16.97 0.99
CA ILE A 318 21.57 18.25 1.52
C ILE A 318 23.11 18.34 1.55
N PRO A 319 23.86 17.32 2.02
CA PRO A 319 25.32 17.38 2.09
C PRO A 319 26.02 16.80 0.85
N VAL A 320 25.42 15.80 0.20
CA VAL A 320 26.13 14.93 -0.76
C VAL A 320 25.99 15.44 -2.20
N GLN A 321 24.79 15.81 -2.67
CA GLN A 321 24.62 16.33 -4.04
C GLN A 321 25.27 17.71 -4.23
N VAL A 322 25.06 18.66 -3.32
CA VAL A 322 25.60 20.03 -3.45
C VAL A 322 27.13 20.06 -3.54
N LYS A 323 27.82 19.09 -2.92
CA LYS A 323 29.29 19.01 -2.91
C LYS A 323 29.88 18.08 -3.97
N LEU A 324 29.16 17.04 -4.42
CA LEU A 324 29.58 16.20 -5.55
C LEU A 324 29.58 16.99 -6.87
N TRP A 325 28.56 17.81 -7.11
CA TRP A 325 28.43 18.61 -8.35
C TRP A 325 29.27 19.89 -8.36
N ARG A 326 29.91 20.27 -7.26
CA ARG A 326 30.88 21.40 -7.22
C ARG A 326 32.31 20.99 -7.58
N LYS A 327 32.58 19.70 -7.77
CA LYS A 327 33.90 19.16 -8.13
C LYS A 327 34.00 18.67 -9.59
N VAL A 328 32.94 18.83 -10.37
CA VAL A 328 32.91 18.65 -11.82
C VAL A 328 32.71 20.02 -12.45
#